data_AF-A0A3R6VS34-F1
#
_entry.id   AF-A0A3R6VS34-F1
#
_cell.length_a   1.000
_cell.length_b   1.000
_cell.length_c   1.000
_cell.angle_alpha   90.00
_cell.angle_beta   90.00
_cell.angle_gamma   90.00
#
_symmetry.space_group_name_H-M   'P 1'
#
loop_
_entity.id
_entity.type
_entity.pdbx_description
1 polymer ?
#
loop_
_entity_poly.entity_id
_entity_poly.type
_entity_poly.pdbx_seq_one_letter_code
_entity_poly.pdbx_strand_id
1 'polypeptide(L)'
;MDLFSLAIAIGIPSAITGFCFWCLEHHMEKREERDKEERKKRQKEQDEREQAREKGELCIINCINASLALGEATAKAVQRIPDAKCNGDMHAALDYAQKVKHEQKDFLNSQALHQLY
;
A
#
# COMPACT_ATOMS: atom_id res chain seq x y z
N MET A 1 -9.29 -7.58 72.34
CA MET A 1 -9.52 -7.28 70.91
C MET A 1 -9.74 -8.62 70.23
N ASP A 2 -10.97 -8.91 69.80
CA ASP A 2 -11.25 -10.19 69.13
C ASP A 2 -10.52 -10.26 67.79
N LEU A 3 -9.92 -11.42 67.51
CA LEU A 3 -9.19 -11.70 66.27
C LEU A 3 -10.05 -11.44 65.02
N PHE A 4 -11.36 -11.67 65.16
CA PHE A 4 -12.37 -11.35 64.14
C PHE A 4 -12.47 -9.85 63.84
N SER A 5 -12.46 -8.99 64.87
CA SER A 5 -12.52 -7.54 64.68
C SER A 5 -11.27 -7.00 63.99
N LEU A 6 -10.10 -7.57 64.30
CA LEU A 6 -8.83 -7.21 63.64
C LEU A 6 -8.82 -7.65 62.16
N ALA A 7 -9.28 -8.87 61.88
CA ALA A 7 -9.39 -9.39 60.52
C ALA A 7 -10.35 -8.57 59.64
N ILE A 8 -11.47 -8.13 60.21
CA ILE A 8 -12.44 -7.25 59.53
C ILE A 8 -11.85 -5.85 59.28
N ALA A 9 -11.15 -5.29 60.29
CA ALA A 9 -10.54 -3.97 60.19
C ALA A 9 -9.45 -3.87 59.11
N ILE A 10 -8.74 -4.96 58.82
CA ILE A 10 -7.69 -5.01 57.79
C ILE A 10 -8.26 -5.53 56.45
N GLY A 11 -9.17 -6.49 56.49
CA GLY A 11 -9.71 -7.14 55.31
C GLY A 11 -10.65 -6.26 54.49
N ILE A 12 -11.54 -5.49 55.14
CA ILE A 12 -12.50 -4.64 54.43
C ILE A 12 -11.80 -3.53 53.64
N PRO A 13 -10.89 -2.73 54.22
CA PRO A 13 -10.19 -1.70 53.44
C PRO A 13 -9.37 -2.28 52.30
N SER A 14 -8.70 -3.42 52.52
CA SER A 14 -7.88 -4.08 51.49
C SER A 14 -8.71 -4.57 50.31
N ALA A 15 -9.88 -5.15 50.57
CA ALA A 15 -10.81 -5.59 49.53
C ALA A 15 -11.38 -4.41 48.71
N ILE A 16 -11.70 -3.30 49.38
CA ILE A 16 -12.16 -2.07 48.71
C ILE A 16 -11.05 -1.51 47.81
N THR A 17 -9.81 -1.42 48.32
CA THR A 17 -8.67 -0.93 47.54
C THR A 17 -8.41 -1.83 46.32
N GLY A 18 -8.41 -3.16 46.49
CA GLY A 18 -8.26 -4.11 45.38
C GLY A 18 -9.37 -3.99 44.33
N PHE A 19 -10.62 -3.81 44.77
CA PHE A 19 -11.75 -3.59 43.86
C PHE A 19 -11.63 -2.27 43.08
N CYS A 20 -11.23 -1.19 43.75
CA CYS A 20 -11.00 0.10 43.08
C CYS A 20 -9.88 0.00 42.03
N PHE A 21 -8.76 -0.67 42.33
CA PHE A 21 -7.69 -0.89 41.37
C PHE A 21 -8.14 -1.76 40.20
N TRP A 22 -8.88 -2.84 40.46
CA TRP A 22 -9.43 -3.69 39.40
C TRP A 22 -10.36 -2.92 38.46
N CYS A 23 -11.24 -2.06 38.99
CA CYS A 23 -12.07 -1.20 38.16
C CYS A 23 -11.23 -0.23 37.29
N LEU A 24 -10.16 0.35 37.85
CA LEU A 24 -9.28 1.26 37.11
C LEU A 24 -8.51 0.53 35.99
N GLU A 25 -7.91 -0.61 36.30
CA GLU A 25 -7.17 -1.44 35.35
C GLU A 25 -8.08 -1.91 34.20
N HIS A 26 -9.28 -2.38 34.52
CA HIS A 26 -10.25 -2.78 33.51
C HIS A 26 -10.72 -1.62 32.62
N HIS A 27 -10.81 -0.41 33.17
CA HIS A 27 -11.10 0.80 32.38
C HIS A 27 -9.94 1.20 31.46
N MET A 28 -8.69 1.02 31.91
CA MET A 28 -7.48 1.27 31.13
C MET A 28 -7.34 0.25 30.00
N GLU A 29 -7.52 -1.04 30.29
CA GLU A 29 -7.49 -2.13 29.32
C GLU A 29 -8.51 -1.89 28.19
N LYS A 30 -9.75 -1.54 28.53
CA LYS A 30 -10.78 -1.17 27.53
C LYS A 30 -10.40 0.04 26.68
N ARG A 31 -9.64 1.01 27.21
CA ARG A 31 -9.16 2.15 26.42
C ARG A 31 -8.05 1.70 25.46
N GLU A 32 -7.10 0.91 25.94
CA GLU A 32 -6.03 0.38 25.11
C GLU A 32 -6.53 -0.52 23.99
N GLU A 33 -7.53 -1.36 24.26
CA GLU A 33 -8.16 -2.20 23.23
C GLU A 33 -8.80 -1.35 22.14
N ARG A 34 -9.57 -0.31 22.51
CA ARG A 34 -10.14 0.63 21.54
C ARG A 34 -9.07 1.34 20.73
N ASP A 35 -8.01 1.83 21.38
CA ASP A 35 -6.91 2.51 20.68
C ASP A 35 -6.17 1.55 19.73
N LYS A 36 -5.98 0.29 20.12
CA LYS A 36 -5.40 -0.77 19.27
C LYS A 36 -6.30 -1.07 18.07
N GLU A 37 -7.60 -1.17 18.26
CA GLU A 37 -8.57 -1.37 17.18
C GLU A 37 -8.61 -0.20 16.21
N GLU A 38 -8.62 1.04 16.72
CA GLU A 38 -8.57 2.24 15.88
C GLU A 38 -7.27 2.31 15.07
N ARG A 39 -6.13 2.00 15.68
CA ARG A 39 -4.84 1.93 14.96
C ARG A 39 -4.87 0.87 13.88
N LYS A 40 -5.41 -0.33 14.16
CA LYS A 40 -5.57 -1.40 13.16
C LYS A 40 -6.49 -0.99 12.01
N LYS A 41 -7.60 -0.30 12.30
CA LYS A 41 -8.51 0.23 11.27
C LYS A 41 -7.81 1.27 10.41
N ARG A 42 -7.14 2.25 11.01
CA ARG A 42 -6.37 3.27 10.27
C ARG A 42 -5.27 2.66 9.42
N GLN A 43 -4.56 1.67 9.94
CA GLN A 43 -3.54 0.95 9.17
C GLN A 43 -4.17 0.23 7.98
N LYS A 44 -5.25 -0.51 8.20
CA LYS A 44 -5.94 -1.24 7.12
C LYS A 44 -6.46 -0.32 6.03
N GLU A 45 -7.04 0.83 6.39
CA GLU A 45 -7.49 1.83 5.41
C GLU A 45 -6.33 2.43 4.62
N GLN A 46 -5.17 2.64 5.26
CA GLN A 46 -3.95 3.10 4.58
C GLN A 46 -3.42 2.04 3.62
N ASP A 47 -3.31 0.78 4.07
CA ASP A 47 -2.86 -0.34 3.26
C ASP A 47 -3.78 -0.56 2.05
N GLU A 48 -5.11 -0.52 2.23
CA GLU A 48 -6.08 -0.64 1.14
C GLU A 48 -5.94 0.51 0.14
N ARG A 49 -5.72 1.74 0.64
CA ARG A 49 -5.50 2.91 -0.22
C ARG A 49 -4.18 2.83 -0.98
N GLU A 50 -3.13 2.31 -0.36
CA GLU A 50 -1.83 2.11 -0.99
C GLU A 50 -1.91 1.04 -2.08
N GLN A 51 -2.50 -0.12 -1.78
CA GLN A 51 -2.75 -1.17 -2.77
C GLN A 51 -3.60 -0.68 -3.95
N ALA A 52 -4.60 0.17 -3.70
CA ALA A 52 -5.40 0.76 -4.77
C ALA A 52 -4.57 1.70 -5.67
N ARG A 53 -3.64 2.47 -5.09
CA ARG A 53 -2.70 3.30 -5.87
C ARG A 53 -1.74 2.45 -6.68
N GLU A 54 -1.10 1.45 -6.08
CA GLU A 54 -0.19 0.53 -6.78
C GLU A 54 -0.86 -0.15 -7.97
N LYS A 55 -2.08 -0.66 -7.78
CA LYS A 55 -2.88 -1.25 -8.88
C LYS A 55 -3.20 -0.24 -9.97
N GLY A 56 -3.51 1.00 -9.58
CA GLY A 56 -3.75 2.10 -10.51
C GLY A 56 -2.51 2.44 -11.36
N GLU A 57 -1.35 2.56 -10.72
CA GLU A 57 -0.07 2.83 -11.38
C GLU A 57 0.31 1.69 -12.35
N LEU A 58 0.16 0.44 -11.92
CA LEU A 58 0.38 -0.72 -12.79
C LEU A 58 -0.56 -0.73 -14.00
N CYS A 59 -1.83 -0.36 -13.80
CA CYS A 59 -2.80 -0.24 -14.89
C CYS A 59 -2.36 0.83 -15.91
N ILE A 60 -1.90 2.00 -15.44
CA ILE A 60 -1.39 3.07 -16.31
C ILE A 60 -0.18 2.58 -17.12
N ILE A 61 0.79 1.92 -16.49
CA ILE A 61 1.96 1.37 -17.17
C ILE A 61 1.54 0.37 -18.26
N ASN A 62 0.61 -0.53 -17.95
CA ASN A 62 0.11 -1.50 -18.92
C ASN A 62 -0.62 -0.84 -20.09
N CYS A 63 -1.43 0.20 -19.82
CA CYS A 63 -2.08 0.99 -20.86
C CYS A 63 -1.06 1.67 -21.78
N ILE A 64 -0.02 2.29 -21.22
CA ILE A 64 1.06 2.93 -22.00
C ILE A 64 1.77 1.90 -22.87
N ASN A 65 2.16 0.75 -22.30
CA ASN A 65 2.82 -0.31 -23.04
C ASN A 65 1.96 -0.85 -24.19
N ALA A 66 0.65 -1.00 -23.96
CA ALA A 66 -0.30 -1.42 -25.00
C ALA A 66 -0.42 -0.37 -26.12
N SER A 67 -0.56 0.92 -25.77
CA SER A 67 -0.59 2.01 -26.74
C SER A 67 0.71 2.13 -27.55
N LEU A 68 1.87 1.93 -26.91
CA LEU A 68 3.17 1.96 -27.56
C LEU A 68 3.33 0.80 -28.55
N ALA A 69 2.94 -0.42 -28.14
CA ALA A 69 2.96 -1.59 -29.02
C ALA A 69 2.02 -1.42 -30.22
N LEU A 70 0.83 -0.87 -30.01
CA LEU A 70 -0.12 -0.54 -31.08
C LEU A 70 0.45 0.53 -32.02
N GLY A 71 1.07 1.58 -31.47
CA GLY A 71 1.73 2.64 -32.22
C GLY A 71 2.87 2.12 -33.10
N GLU A 72 3.73 1.26 -32.55
CA GLU A 72 4.80 0.60 -33.29
C GLU A 72 4.27 -0.28 -34.43
N ALA A 73 3.22 -1.07 -34.16
CA ALA A 73 2.60 -1.92 -35.17
C ALA A 73 1.99 -1.08 -36.31
N THR A 74 1.34 0.02 -35.96
CA THR A 74 0.75 0.96 -36.92
C THR A 74 1.83 1.64 -37.75
N ALA A 75 2.89 2.14 -37.11
CA ALA A 75 4.01 2.78 -37.80
C ALA A 75 4.68 1.81 -38.80
N LYS A 76 4.92 0.57 -38.38
CA LYS A 76 5.45 -0.49 -39.25
C LYS A 76 4.51 -0.86 -40.40
N ALA A 77 3.19 -0.84 -40.17
CA ALA A 77 2.21 -1.12 -41.21
C ALA A 77 2.21 -0.02 -42.28
N VAL A 78 2.21 1.25 -41.86
CA VAL A 78 2.23 2.40 -42.77
C VAL A 78 3.53 2.49 -43.56
N GLN A 79 4.68 2.14 -42.96
CA GLN A 79 5.98 2.07 -43.68
C GLN A 79 5.98 1.08 -44.85
N ARG A 80 5.06 0.11 -44.88
CA ARG A 80 4.94 -0.86 -45.98
C ARG A 80 4.08 -0.36 -47.14
N ILE A 81 3.43 0.80 -47.00
CA ILE A 81 2.55 1.37 -48.02
C ILE A 81 3.40 2.24 -48.97
N PRO A 82 3.45 1.93 -50.28
CA PRO A 82 4.36 2.57 -51.23
C PRO A 82 4.11 4.07 -51.46
N ASP A 83 2.86 4.52 -51.30
CA ASP A 83 2.46 5.93 -51.54
C ASP A 83 2.15 6.69 -50.23
N ALA A 84 2.50 6.14 -49.06
CA ALA A 84 2.21 6.79 -47.80
C ALA A 84 3.10 8.02 -47.58
N LYS A 85 2.48 9.21 -47.65
CA LYS A 85 3.12 10.48 -47.31
C LYS A 85 2.86 10.82 -45.84
N CYS A 86 3.74 10.36 -44.95
CA CYS A 86 3.70 10.74 -43.55
C CYS A 86 4.20 12.19 -43.39
N ASN A 87 3.46 13.03 -42.67
CA ASN A 87 3.92 14.38 -42.31
C ASN A 87 4.87 14.26 -41.10
N GLY A 88 6.12 14.71 -41.25
CA GLY A 88 7.19 14.54 -40.26
C GLY A 88 8.02 13.25 -40.48
N ASP A 89 9.09 13.07 -39.70
CA ASP A 89 9.95 11.88 -39.79
C ASP A 89 9.40 10.74 -38.90
N MET A 90 8.55 9.91 -39.50
CA MET A 90 7.97 8.76 -38.80
C MET A 90 8.99 7.69 -38.43
N HIS A 91 10.15 7.63 -39.12
CA HIS A 91 11.23 6.73 -38.74
C HIS A 91 11.89 7.20 -37.44
N ALA A 92 12.23 8.48 -37.34
CA ALA A 92 12.80 9.06 -36.12
C ALA A 92 11.85 8.89 -34.91
N ALA A 93 10.55 9.07 -35.11
CA ALA A 93 9.55 8.86 -34.06
C ALA A 93 9.47 7.39 -33.60
N LEU A 94 9.53 6.44 -34.55
CA LEU A 94 9.52 5.00 -34.24
C LEU A 94 10.78 4.57 -33.51
N ASP A 95 11.95 5.05 -33.94
CA ASP A 95 13.24 4.74 -33.32
C ASP A 95 13.31 5.28 -31.88
N TYR A 96 12.82 6.51 -31.68
CA TYR A 96 12.71 7.10 -30.35
C TYR A 96 11.77 6.29 -29.44
N ALA A 97 10.57 5.94 -29.94
CA ALA A 97 9.60 5.14 -29.21
C ALA A 97 10.18 3.77 -28.79
N GLN A 98 10.91 3.10 -29.68
CA GLN A 98 11.59 1.84 -29.38
C GLN A 98 12.67 2.01 -28.32
N LYS A 99 13.49 3.05 -28.42
CA LYS A 99 14.54 3.36 -27.44
C LYS A 99 13.92 3.56 -26.04
N VAL A 100 12.91 4.41 -25.92
CA VAL A 100 12.23 4.68 -24.64
C VAL A 100 11.61 3.40 -24.06
N LYS A 101 11.00 2.55 -24.90
CA LYS A 101 10.46 1.25 -24.46
C LYS A 101 11.54 0.35 -23.86
N HIS A 102 12.71 0.28 -24.50
CA HIS A 102 13.82 -0.54 -24.01
C HIS A 102 14.36 -0.01 -22.68
N GLU A 103 14.59 1.30 -22.57
CA GLU A 103 15.02 1.95 -21.33
C GLU A 103 14.01 1.71 -20.19
N GLN A 104 12.71 1.86 -20.46
CA GLN A 104 11.65 1.61 -19.48
C GLN A 104 11.63 0.14 -19.03
N LYS A 105 11.81 -0.81 -19.95
CA LYS A 105 11.87 -2.25 -19.63
C LYS A 105 13.07 -2.57 -18.74
N ASP A 106 14.23 -2.04 -19.06
CA ASP A 106 15.46 -2.28 -18.30
C ASP A 106 15.36 -1.68 -16.89
N PHE A 107 14.78 -0.47 -16.78
CA PHE A 107 14.50 0.15 -15.50
C PHE A 107 13.59 -0.72 -14.62
N LEU A 108 12.44 -1.16 -15.12
CA LEU A 108 11.52 -2.01 -14.37
C LEU A 108 12.16 -3.35 -13.95
N ASN A 109 12.95 -3.96 -14.83
CA ASN A 109 13.68 -5.18 -14.50
C ASN A 109 14.72 -4.95 -13.38
N SER A 110 15.44 -3.83 -13.41
CA SER A 110 16.41 -3.49 -12.37
C SER A 110 15.75 -3.27 -11.01
N GLN A 111 14.60 -2.59 -10.97
CA GLN A 111 13.83 -2.41 -9.75
C GLN A 111 13.31 -3.74 -9.21
N ALA A 112 12.81 -4.62 -10.09
CA ALA A 112 12.35 -5.94 -9.69
C ALA A 112 13.48 -6.79 -9.07
N LEU A 113 14.70 -6.72 -9.63
CA LEU A 113 15.86 -7.39 -9.04
C LEU A 113 16.26 -6.80 -7.68
N HIS A 114 16.22 -5.48 -7.52
CA HIS A 114 16.53 -4.81 -6.25
C HIS A 114 15.47 -5.06 -5.16
N GLN A 115 14.24 -5.46 -5.51
CA GLN A 115 13.22 -5.88 -4.55
C GLN A 115 13.38 -7.34 -4.08
N LEU A 116 14.12 -8.16 -4.85
CA LEU A 116 14.34 -9.58 -4.54
C LEU A 116 15.57 -9.84 -3.66
N TYR A 117 16.51 -8.88 -3.59
CA TYR A 117 17.76 -8.95 -2.80
C TYR A 117 17.76 -7.90 -1.70
#